data_AF-A0A8H2JKV3-F1
#
_entry.id   AF-A0A8H2JKV3-F1
#
_cell.length_a   1.000
_cell.length_b   1.000
_cell.length_c   1.000
_cell.angle_alpha   90.00
_cell.angle_beta   90.00
_cell.angle_gamma   90.00
#
_symmetry.space_group_name_H-M   'P 1'
#
loop_
_entity.id
_entity.type
_entity.pdbx_description
1 polymer ?
#
loop_
_entity_poly.entity_id
_entity_poly.type
_entity_poly.pdbx_seq_one_letter_code
_entity_poly.pdbx_strand_id
1 'polypeptide(L)'
;MYKTIIIKHEDGERLPCLVDDMGMPLILQNEYIMKKRGLGWGTLDKYLRILGYVCEWEYKNIDIFQRISEGKFLTESELTGSLLPHLRKDFSNTKVVKNLVVSAV
;
A
#
# COMPACT_ATOMS: atom_id res chain seq x y z
N MET A 1 1.11 11.05 1.85
CA MET A 1 2.17 10.10 1.40
C MET A 1 2.00 8.82 2.20
N TYR A 2 1.71 7.72 1.53
CA TYR A 2 1.49 6.41 2.16
C TYR A 2 2.80 5.83 2.70
N LYS A 3 2.72 5.08 3.80
CA LYS A 3 3.90 4.45 4.43
C LYS A 3 3.57 3.06 4.96
N THR A 4 4.54 2.17 4.90
CA THR A 4 4.44 0.88 5.60
C THR A 4 4.96 1.03 7.03
N ILE A 5 4.16 0.61 7.99
CA ILE A 5 4.54 0.45 9.40
C ILE A 5 4.64 -1.04 9.74
N ILE A 6 5.30 -1.36 10.85
CA ILE A 6 5.38 -2.74 11.36
C ILE A 6 4.51 -2.84 12.60
N ILE A 7 3.53 -3.73 12.55
CA ILE A 7 2.76 -4.18 13.70
C ILE A 7 3.49 -5.40 14.28
N LYS A 8 3.86 -5.33 15.55
CA LYS A 8 4.42 -6.46 16.29
C LYS A 8 3.32 -7.09 17.13
N HIS A 9 3.10 -8.38 16.93
CA HIS A 9 2.24 -9.17 17.78
C HIS A 9 3.02 -9.69 19.01
N GLU A 10 2.32 -10.04 20.08
CA GLU A 10 2.92 -10.43 21.35
C GLU A 10 3.71 -11.74 21.27
N ASP A 11 3.35 -12.63 20.35
CA ASP A 11 4.10 -13.87 20.03
C ASP A 11 5.38 -13.63 19.21
N GLY A 12 5.68 -12.37 18.85
CA GLY A 12 6.83 -11.99 18.05
C GLY A 12 6.58 -11.92 16.54
N GLU A 13 5.36 -12.22 16.06
CA GLU A 13 5.00 -12.05 14.65
C GLU A 13 5.10 -10.57 14.24
N ARG A 14 5.54 -10.33 13.00
CA ARG A 14 5.66 -8.99 12.41
C ARG A 14 4.81 -8.89 11.18
N LEU A 15 3.82 -8.02 11.22
CA LEU A 15 2.92 -7.77 10.10
C LEU A 15 3.13 -6.36 9.56
N PRO A 16 3.49 -6.22 8.27
CA PRO A 16 3.54 -4.90 7.67
C PRO A 16 2.10 -4.40 7.45
N CYS A 17 1.89 -3.10 7.65
CA CYS A 17 0.61 -2.43 7.49
C CYS A 17 0.82 -1.11 6.75
N LEU A 18 0.04 -0.87 5.71
CA LEU A 18 0.06 0.37 4.94
C LEU A 18 -0.91 1.37 5.54
N VAL A 19 -0.41 2.57 5.79
CA VAL A 19 -1.17 3.67 6.36
C VAL A 19 -1.07 4.92 5.49
N ASP A 20 -2.06 5.79 5.59
CA ASP A 20 -2.09 7.09 4.94
C ASP A 20 -1.21 8.13 5.68
N ASP A 21 -1.31 9.39 5.26
CA ASP A 21 -0.59 10.50 5.86
C ASP A 21 -1.04 10.84 7.29
N MET A 22 -2.30 10.56 7.62
CA MET A 22 -2.85 10.63 8.98
C MET A 22 -2.45 9.43 9.85
N GLY A 23 -1.83 8.41 9.26
CA GLY A 23 -1.46 7.19 9.94
C GLY A 23 -2.61 6.19 10.10
N MET A 24 -3.71 6.39 9.37
CA MET A 24 -4.84 5.48 9.35
C MET A 24 -4.58 4.31 8.40
N PRO A 25 -4.95 3.07 8.78
CA PRO A 25 -4.72 1.90 7.94
C PRO A 25 -5.59 1.92 6.68
N LEU A 26 -4.97 1.64 5.54
CA LEU A 26 -5.66 1.41 4.27
C LEU A 26 -6.31 0.02 4.29
N ILE A 27 -7.59 -0.02 4.69
CA ILE A 27 -8.30 -1.25 5.05
C ILE A 27 -8.21 -2.32 3.94
N LEU A 28 -8.54 -1.96 2.69
CA LEU A 28 -8.61 -2.93 1.58
C LEU A 28 -7.23 -3.51 1.24
N GLN A 29 -6.20 -2.66 1.23
CA GLN A 29 -4.83 -3.02 0.91
C GLN A 29 -4.25 -3.92 2.01
N ASN A 30 -4.54 -3.60 3.27
CA ASN A 30 -4.12 -4.41 4.41
C ASN A 30 -4.87 -5.74 4.44
N GLU A 31 -6.17 -5.77 4.19
CA GLU A 31 -6.95 -7.02 4.13
C GLU A 31 -6.40 -7.98 3.05
N TYR A 32 -6.08 -7.45 1.87
CA TYR A 32 -5.46 -8.22 0.79
C TYR A 32 -4.13 -8.86 1.22
N ILE A 33 -3.34 -8.15 2.01
CA ILE A 33 -2.03 -8.61 2.50
C ILE A 33 -2.19 -9.62 3.65
N MET A 34 -3.17 -9.45 4.52
CA MET A 34 -3.47 -10.43 5.57
C MET A 34 -3.86 -11.80 5.01
N LYS A 35 -4.53 -11.82 3.84
CA LYS A 35 -4.81 -13.06 3.09
C LYS A 35 -3.53 -13.76 2.59
N LYS A 36 -2.39 -13.06 2.60
CA LYS A 36 -1.08 -13.55 2.16
C LYS A 36 -0.07 -13.71 3.29
N ARG A 37 -0.49 -13.62 4.56
CA ARG A 37 0.40 -13.64 5.75
C ARG A 37 1.38 -14.81 5.85
N GLY A 38 1.15 -15.90 5.11
CA GLY A 38 2.11 -17.01 5.00
C GLY A 38 3.38 -16.69 4.18
N LEU A 39 3.45 -15.55 3.49
CA LEU A 39 4.65 -15.10 2.79
C LEU A 39 5.64 -14.42 3.76
N GLY A 40 6.93 -14.47 3.43
CA GLY A 40 7.96 -13.79 4.21
C GLY A 40 7.77 -12.27 4.26
N TRP A 41 8.16 -11.67 5.38
CA TRP A 41 7.99 -10.23 5.66
C TRP A 41 8.46 -9.32 4.50
N GLY A 42 9.64 -9.60 3.92
CA GLY A 42 10.17 -8.76 2.82
C GLY A 42 9.29 -8.79 1.56
N THR A 43 8.60 -9.92 1.31
CA THR A 43 7.63 -10.04 0.22
C THR A 43 6.36 -9.24 0.52
N LEU A 44 5.87 -9.33 1.76
CA LEU A 44 4.68 -8.59 2.20
C LEU A 44 4.92 -7.07 2.19
N ASP A 45 6.07 -6.61 2.70
CA ASP A 45 6.47 -5.20 2.66
C ASP A 45 6.59 -4.70 1.21
N LYS A 46 7.23 -5.48 0.33
CA LYS A 46 7.32 -5.14 -1.10
C LYS A 46 5.93 -4.99 -1.74
N TYR A 47 5.01 -5.91 -1.47
CA TYR A 47 3.65 -5.82 -2.00
C TYR A 47 2.89 -4.61 -1.47
N LEU A 48 2.99 -4.31 -0.16
CA LEU A 48 2.35 -3.12 0.42
C LEU A 48 2.91 -1.82 -0.14
N ARG A 49 4.22 -1.73 -0.38
CA ARG A 49 4.82 -0.56 -1.00
C ARG A 49 4.29 -0.33 -2.41
N ILE A 50 4.21 -1.40 -3.22
CA ILE A 50 3.63 -1.32 -4.57
C ILE A 50 2.18 -0.81 -4.49
N LEU A 51 1.38 -1.36 -3.57
CA LEU A 51 0.00 -0.90 -3.34
C LEU A 51 -0.05 0.57 -2.90
N GLY A 52 0.86 1.01 -2.02
CA GLY A 52 0.98 2.41 -1.62
C GLY A 52 1.24 3.35 -2.78
N TYR A 53 2.08 2.96 -3.75
CA TYR A 53 2.32 3.76 -4.96
C TYR A 53 1.11 3.80 -5.87
N VAL A 54 0.36 2.70 -5.99
CA VAL A 54 -0.91 2.71 -6.73
C VAL A 54 -1.89 3.68 -6.09
N CYS A 55 -2.03 3.67 -4.76
CA CYS A 55 -2.89 4.61 -4.04
C CYS A 55 -2.42 6.07 -4.18
N GLU A 56 -1.12 6.32 -4.24
CA GLU A 56 -0.57 7.65 -4.48
C GLU A 56 -0.86 8.15 -5.88
N TRP A 57 -0.71 7.26 -6.86
CA TRP A 57 -1.02 7.56 -8.24
C TRP A 57 -2.51 7.84 -8.42
N GLU A 58 -3.38 6.99 -7.89
CA GLU A 58 -4.83 7.15 -7.90
C GLU A 58 -5.21 8.53 -7.33
N TYR A 59 -4.82 8.81 -6.09
CA TYR A 59 -5.12 10.07 -5.41
C TYR A 59 -4.75 11.33 -6.22
N LYS A 60 -3.66 11.26 -7.01
CA LYS A 60 -3.16 12.41 -7.79
C LYS A 60 -3.78 12.53 -9.18
N ASN A 61 -4.28 11.44 -9.75
CA ASN A 61 -4.63 11.40 -11.17
C ASN A 61 -6.11 11.12 -11.42
N ILE A 62 -6.72 10.21 -10.66
CA ILE A 62 -8.04 9.69 -11.00
C ILE A 62 -8.73 9.03 -9.81
N ASP A 63 -10.05 9.20 -9.70
CA ASP A 63 -10.88 8.39 -8.81
C ASP A 63 -11.24 7.06 -9.50
N ILE A 64 -10.55 5.97 -9.12
CA ILE A 64 -10.79 4.65 -9.74
C ILE A 64 -12.17 4.12 -9.37
N PHE A 65 -12.64 4.36 -8.15
CA PHE A 65 -13.94 3.88 -7.70
C PHE A 65 -15.09 4.50 -8.51
N GLN A 66 -15.05 5.83 -8.71
CA GLN A 66 -16.01 6.53 -9.53
C GLN A 66 -15.99 6.00 -10.97
N ARG A 67 -14.80 5.82 -11.54
CA ARG A 67 -14.64 5.34 -12.92
C ARG A 67 -15.24 3.96 -13.13
N ILE A 68 -14.90 3.00 -12.27
CA ILE A 68 -15.45 1.64 -12.32
C ILE A 68 -16.98 1.69 -12.22
N SER A 69 -17.52 2.55 -11.36
CA SER A 69 -18.97 2.73 -11.20
C SER A 69 -19.66 3.26 -12.46
N GLU A 70 -18.94 4.03 -13.28
CA GLU A 70 -19.40 4.49 -14.60
C GLU A 70 -19.16 3.47 -15.74
N GLY A 71 -18.67 2.27 -15.42
CA GLY A 71 -18.32 1.24 -16.41
C GLY A 71 -17.08 1.58 -17.25
N LYS A 72 -16.29 2.56 -16.82
CA LYS A 72 -15.05 2.98 -17.48
C LYS A 72 -13.86 2.59 -16.60
N PHE A 73 -12.82 2.02 -17.18
CA PHE A 73 -11.59 1.77 -16.44
C PHE A 73 -10.49 2.74 -16.86
N LEU A 74 -9.24 2.34 -16.67
CA LEU A 74 -8.07 3.03 -17.19
C LEU A 74 -8.06 2.98 -18.71
N THR A 75 -7.80 4.13 -19.34
CA THR A 75 -7.48 4.20 -20.77
C THR A 75 -6.04 3.75 -21.02
N GLU A 76 -5.70 3.48 -22.27
CA GLU A 76 -4.33 3.13 -22.66
C GLU A 76 -3.33 4.25 -22.31
N SER A 77 -3.74 5.52 -22.43
CA SER A 77 -2.90 6.66 -22.07
C SER A 77 -2.72 6.80 -20.55
N GLU A 78 -3.76 6.54 -19.75
CA GLU A 78 -3.68 6.52 -18.29
C GLU A 78 -2.77 5.37 -17.81
N LEU A 79 -2.85 4.20 -18.45
CA LEU A 79 -2.03 3.04 -18.11
C LEU A 79 -0.56 3.21 -18.50
N THR A 80 -0.29 3.43 -19.80
CA THR A 80 1.09 3.45 -20.34
C THR A 80 1.77 4.80 -20.18
N GLY A 81 1.00 5.89 -20.20
CA GLY A 81 1.51 7.26 -20.08
C GLY A 81 1.59 7.79 -18.66
N SER A 82 0.88 7.16 -17.70
CA SER A 82 0.85 7.65 -16.31
C SER A 82 1.17 6.56 -15.27
N LEU A 83 0.36 5.51 -15.15
CA LEU A 83 0.52 4.51 -14.09
C LEU A 83 1.84 3.72 -14.20
N LEU A 84 2.12 3.12 -15.37
CA LEU A 84 3.34 2.32 -15.54
C LEU A 84 4.62 3.16 -15.36
N PRO A 85 4.75 4.37 -15.93
CA PRO A 85 5.88 5.26 -15.64
C PRO A 85 6.00 5.62 -14.16
N HIS A 86 4.86 5.85 -13.47
CA HIS A 86 4.86 6.11 -12.04
C HIS A 86 5.46 4.92 -11.27
N LEU A 87 5.01 3.69 -11.54
CA LEU A 87 5.49 2.47 -10.88
C LEU A 87 6.95 2.10 -11.21
N ARG A 88 7.49 2.58 -12.33
CA ARG A 88 8.88 2.31 -12.77
C ARG A 88 9.94 3.20 -12.13
N LYS A 89 9.58 4.35 -11.55
CA LYS A 89 10.56 5.21 -10.87
C LYS A 89 11.15 4.42 -9.71
N ASP A 90 12.44 4.11 -9.74
CA ASP A 90 13.07 3.32 -8.68
C ASP A 90 12.84 3.95 -7.30
N PHE A 91 12.16 3.20 -6.43
CA PHE A 91 11.72 3.68 -5.12
C PHE A 91 12.59 3.18 -3.96
N SER A 92 13.90 3.03 -4.18
CA SER A 92 14.87 2.58 -3.17
C SER A 92 15.00 3.49 -1.94
N ASN A 93 14.41 4.69 -1.99
CA ASN A 93 14.39 5.63 -0.87
C ASN A 93 13.11 5.48 -0.04
N THR A 94 13.17 4.73 1.06
CA THR A 94 12.13 4.82 2.09
C THR A 94 12.76 4.78 3.47
N LYS A 95 12.79 5.95 4.13
CA LYS A 95 13.14 6.12 5.54
C LYS A 95 12.21 5.23 6.38
N VAL A 96 12.80 4.25 7.06
CA VAL A 96 12.17 3.41 8.08
C VAL A 96 11.81 4.29 9.28
N VAL A 97 10.53 4.41 9.65
CA VAL A 97 10.15 5.15 10.87
C VAL A 97 8.98 4.52 11.64
N LYS A 98 9.29 4.28 12.93
CA LYS A 98 8.49 4.08 14.16
C LYS A 98 7.67 2.79 14.30
N ASN A 99 8.17 1.95 15.23
CA ASN A 99 7.49 0.79 15.80
C ASN A 99 6.21 1.24 16.52
N LEU A 100 5.07 0.69 16.14
CA LEU A 100 3.84 0.76 16.93
C LEU A 100 3.67 -0.58 17.64
N VAL A 101 3.67 -0.55 18.96
CA VAL A 101 3.44 -1.72 19.82
C VAL A 101 1.94 -1.74 20.12
N VAL A 102 1.27 -2.83 19.78
CA VAL A 102 -0.08 -3.10 20.27
C VAL A 102 0.08 -3.89 21.56
N SER A 103 -0.51 -3.41 22.65
CA SER A 103 -0.58 -4.13 23.93
C SER A 103 -2.01 -4.63 24.12
N ALA A 104 -2.20 -5.90 24.47
CA ALA A 104 -3.49 -6.44 24.84
C ALA A 104 -4.02 -5.75 26.11
N VAL A 105 -5.32 -5.44 26.11
CA VAL A 105 -6.11 -5.00 27.28
C VAL A 105 -6.56 -6.23 28.06
#